data_AF-A0ABD1FC53-F1
#
_entry.id   AF-A0ABD1FC53-F1
#
_cell.length_a   1.000
_cell.length_b   1.000
_cell.length_c   1.000
_cell.angle_alpha   90.00
_cell.angle_beta   90.00
_cell.angle_gamma   90.00
#
_symmetry.space_group_name_H-M   'P 1'
#
loop_
_entity.id
_entity.type
_entity.pdbx_description
1 polymer ?
#
loop_
_entity_poly.entity_id
_entity_poly.type
_entity_poly.pdbx_seq_one_letter_code
_entity_poly.pdbx_strand_id
1 'polypeptide(L)'
;MREAIELANPTEEYYAAPLEDNLFEWHFTVRGPPETEFEGGYYHGRILLPVQYPMQPPNIILLTPNGRFEVNKKICLSISGYHPETWQPSWSIRTALLALIAFMPSKGAGTIGSLDYTPEERQILARKSISWECPTCGNVADKLLKAKASPTLTVEESSMLETIALKAEEDVNRKEAKSTEEPEGLRDNANKVEMQATPFTLPQNDANNGQNSSLRQRNIPNITLVQQDITNDILETSNERNKRDIFWIVVIYVIVFLIMILIIRRVFFF
;
A
#
# COMPACT_ATOMS: atom_id res chain seq x y z
N MET A 1 -2.87 -0.07 -30.12
CA MET A 1 -2.05 0.18 -28.91
C MET A 1 -1.96 1.69 -28.65
N ARG A 2 -3.10 2.35 -28.35
CA ARG A 2 -3.19 3.81 -28.24
C ARG A 2 -2.53 4.32 -26.95
N GLU A 3 -2.77 3.61 -25.84
CA GLU A 3 -2.18 3.95 -24.53
C GLU A 3 -0.66 3.83 -24.52
N ALA A 4 -0.07 2.86 -25.24
CA ALA A 4 1.40 2.74 -25.33
C ALA A 4 2.03 3.93 -26.06
N ILE A 5 1.32 4.50 -27.05
CA ILE A 5 1.77 5.71 -27.74
C ILE A 5 1.62 6.92 -26.81
N GLU A 6 0.52 7.01 -26.06
CA GLU A 6 0.28 8.08 -25.09
C GLU A 6 1.33 8.09 -23.98
N LEU A 7 1.71 6.91 -23.47
CA LEU A 7 2.62 6.71 -22.34
C LEU A 7 4.09 6.52 -22.77
N ALA A 8 4.39 6.63 -24.07
CA ALA A 8 5.72 6.37 -24.62
C ALA A 8 6.80 7.27 -24.00
N ASN A 9 6.42 8.48 -23.58
CA ASN A 9 7.33 9.46 -22.98
C ASN A 9 7.09 9.58 -21.47
N PRO A 10 8.14 9.61 -20.64
CA PRO A 10 8.01 9.84 -19.21
C PRO A 10 7.52 11.26 -18.90
N THR A 11 6.76 11.40 -17.82
CA THR A 11 6.39 12.70 -17.24
C THR A 11 7.22 12.97 -15.98
N GLU A 12 6.93 14.07 -15.28
CA GLU A 12 7.55 14.38 -13.99
C GLU A 12 6.97 13.49 -12.87
N GLU A 13 5.72 13.07 -13.03
CA GLU A 13 4.91 12.32 -12.05
C GLU A 13 4.99 10.81 -12.27
N TYR A 14 4.98 10.34 -13.52
CA TYR A 14 4.99 8.91 -13.81
C TYR A 14 5.60 8.55 -15.17
N TYR A 15 5.94 7.27 -15.30
CA TYR A 15 6.31 6.63 -16.55
C TYR A 15 5.74 5.21 -16.54
N ALA A 16 5.26 4.72 -17.68
CA ALA A 16 4.82 3.35 -17.81
C ALA A 16 5.02 2.82 -19.23
N ALA A 17 5.43 1.56 -19.34
CA ALA A 17 5.61 0.88 -20.61
C ALA A 17 5.32 -0.63 -20.47
N PRO A 18 4.81 -1.28 -21.54
CA PRO A 18 4.73 -2.74 -21.58
C PRO A 18 6.14 -3.36 -21.53
N LEU A 19 6.24 -4.60 -21.06
CA LEU A 19 7.43 -5.41 -21.29
C LEU A 19 7.60 -5.71 -22.78
N GLU A 20 8.85 -5.87 -23.21
CA GLU A 20 9.19 -6.12 -24.62
C GLU A 20 8.57 -7.41 -25.16
N ASP A 21 8.44 -8.43 -24.30
CA ASP A 21 7.92 -9.76 -24.60
C ASP A 21 6.48 -9.99 -24.13
N ASN A 22 5.89 -9.05 -23.37
CA ASN A 22 4.54 -9.20 -22.83
C ASN A 22 3.77 -7.87 -22.75
N LEU A 23 2.82 -7.68 -23.68
CA LEU A 23 1.95 -6.49 -23.73
C LEU A 23 0.90 -6.42 -22.60
N PHE A 24 0.67 -7.51 -21.87
CA PHE A 24 -0.27 -7.56 -20.75
C PHE A 24 0.39 -7.30 -19.39
N GLU A 25 1.72 -7.21 -19.34
CA GLU A 25 2.46 -6.81 -18.16
C GLU A 25 3.21 -5.51 -18.45
N TRP A 26 2.85 -4.48 -17.70
CA TRP A 26 3.46 -3.17 -17.83
C TRP A 26 4.24 -2.87 -16.58
N HIS A 27 5.39 -2.24 -16.73
CA HIS A 27 6.13 -1.68 -15.62
C HIS A 27 5.87 -0.18 -15.56
N PHE A 28 5.79 0.35 -14.34
CA PHE A 28 5.61 1.77 -14.12
C PHE A 28 6.50 2.28 -12.99
N THR A 29 6.83 3.56 -13.04
CA THR A 29 7.41 4.31 -11.92
C THR A 29 6.54 5.53 -11.66
N VAL A 30 6.23 5.82 -10.40
CA VAL A 30 5.58 7.06 -9.98
C VAL A 30 6.44 7.83 -8.98
N ARG A 31 6.38 9.15 -9.04
CA ARG A 31 6.96 10.04 -8.04
C ARG A 31 6.03 10.12 -6.83
N GLY A 32 6.60 10.15 -5.64
CA GLY A 32 5.83 10.41 -4.43
C GLY A 32 5.16 11.79 -4.46
N PRO A 33 3.88 11.90 -4.05
CA PRO A 33 3.19 13.19 -4.02
C PRO A 33 3.93 14.23 -3.16
N PRO A 34 3.99 15.51 -3.60
CA PRO A 34 4.57 16.58 -2.80
C PRO A 34 3.73 16.82 -1.53
N GLU A 35 4.37 17.36 -0.49
CA GLU A 35 3.73 17.69 0.80
C GLU A 35 3.16 16.46 1.54
N THR A 36 3.73 15.30 1.30
CA THR A 36 3.35 14.03 1.95
C THR A 36 4.58 13.30 2.45
N GLU A 37 4.39 12.26 3.26
CA GLU A 37 5.47 11.41 3.75
C GLU A 37 6.17 10.58 2.65
N PHE A 38 5.63 10.61 1.43
CA PHE A 38 6.19 9.95 0.24
C PHE A 38 7.03 10.91 -0.62
N GLU A 39 7.04 12.20 -0.30
CA GLU A 39 7.73 13.22 -1.10
C GLU A 39 9.22 12.86 -1.31
N GLY A 40 9.70 13.06 -2.54
CA GLY A 40 11.06 12.74 -2.95
C GLY A 40 11.31 11.25 -3.22
N GLY A 41 10.33 10.39 -2.98
CA GLY A 41 10.39 8.97 -3.31
C GLY A 41 10.08 8.66 -4.79
N TYR A 42 10.58 7.51 -5.24
CA TYR A 42 10.33 6.91 -6.55
C TYR A 42 9.83 5.49 -6.37
N TYR A 43 8.58 5.24 -6.76
CA TYR A 43 7.91 3.98 -6.48
C TYR A 43 7.66 3.23 -7.78
N HIS A 44 8.35 2.11 -7.94
CA HIS A 44 8.25 1.25 -9.11
C HIS A 44 7.31 0.08 -8.85
N GLY A 45 6.58 -0.31 -9.88
CA GLY A 45 5.55 -1.33 -9.81
C GLY A 45 5.27 -1.95 -11.17
N ARG A 46 4.30 -2.86 -11.18
CA ARG A 46 3.77 -3.48 -12.38
C ARG A 46 2.25 -3.40 -12.43
N ILE A 47 1.74 -3.35 -13.65
CA ILE A 47 0.33 -3.41 -13.99
C ILE A 47 0.10 -4.68 -14.79
N LEU A 48 -0.80 -5.53 -14.31
CA LEU A 48 -1.23 -6.74 -15.00
C LEU A 48 -2.60 -6.48 -15.62
N LEU A 49 -2.63 -6.40 -16.95
CA LEU A 49 -3.85 -6.22 -17.72
C LEU A 49 -4.55 -7.57 -17.91
N PRO A 50 -5.84 -7.70 -17.56
CA PRO A 50 -6.60 -8.89 -17.94
C PRO A 50 -6.78 -8.94 -19.47
N VAL A 51 -7.07 -10.14 -20.00
CA VAL A 51 -7.36 -10.34 -21.43
C VAL A 51 -8.56 -9.49 -21.88
N GLN A 52 -9.49 -9.21 -20.96
CA GLN A 52 -10.68 -8.41 -21.21
C GLN A 52 -10.45 -6.89 -21.05
N TYR A 53 -9.23 -6.42 -20.78
CA TYR A 53 -8.95 -4.98 -20.67
C TYR A 53 -9.31 -4.24 -21.98
N PRO A 54 -10.01 -3.09 -21.94
CA PRO A 54 -10.38 -2.28 -20.77
C PRO A 54 -11.77 -2.58 -20.18
N MET A 55 -12.45 -3.64 -20.60
CA MET A 55 -13.75 -4.03 -20.02
C MET A 55 -13.61 -4.53 -18.57
N GLN A 56 -12.43 -5.00 -18.19
CA GLN A 56 -12.09 -5.31 -16.80
C GLN A 56 -10.91 -4.46 -16.33
N PRO A 57 -10.89 -4.07 -15.04
CA PRO A 57 -9.83 -3.25 -14.46
C PRO A 57 -8.46 -3.96 -14.44
N PRO A 58 -7.36 -3.19 -14.44
CA PRO A 58 -6.02 -3.72 -14.23
C PRO A 58 -5.79 -4.16 -12.77
N ASN A 59 -4.78 -5.02 -12.56
CA ASN A 59 -4.21 -5.24 -11.23
C ASN A 59 -2.93 -4.43 -11.07
N ILE A 60 -2.80 -3.69 -9.97
CA ILE A 60 -1.63 -2.84 -9.67
C ILE A 60 -0.83 -3.49 -8.55
N ILE A 61 0.49 -3.56 -8.70
CA ILE A 61 1.43 -4.15 -7.73
C ILE A 61 2.62 -3.21 -7.56
N LEU A 62 2.98 -2.86 -6.34
CA LEU A 62 4.22 -2.13 -6.05
C LEU A 62 5.37 -3.10 -5.75
N LEU A 63 6.56 -2.75 -6.23
CA LEU A 63 7.80 -3.51 -6.02
C LEU A 63 8.73 -2.78 -5.05
N THR A 64 8.74 -1.45 -5.10
CA THR A 64 9.55 -0.63 -4.20
C THR A 64 8.92 -0.56 -2.80
N PRO A 65 9.68 -0.86 -1.72
CA PRO A 65 9.21 -0.69 -0.35
C PRO A 65 8.78 0.76 -0.08
N ASN A 66 7.56 0.94 0.44
CA ASN A 66 6.94 2.26 0.57
C ASN A 66 6.19 2.47 1.90
N GLY A 67 5.96 1.42 2.71
CA GLY A 67 5.31 1.53 4.03
C GLY A 67 3.80 1.80 3.97
N ARG A 68 3.22 1.83 2.76
CA ARG A 68 1.78 2.01 2.51
C ARG A 68 1.13 0.76 1.95
N PHE A 69 1.82 0.10 1.03
CA PHE A 69 1.38 -1.09 0.34
C PHE A 69 2.43 -2.19 0.46
N GLU A 70 1.97 -3.40 0.72
CA GLU A 70 2.79 -4.61 0.73
C GLU A 70 3.37 -4.84 -0.67
N VAL A 71 4.68 -5.04 -0.75
CA VAL A 71 5.37 -5.27 -2.03
C VAL A 71 4.97 -6.62 -2.63
N ASN A 72 4.98 -6.72 -3.96
CA ASN A 72 4.61 -7.93 -4.71
C ASN A 72 3.17 -8.41 -4.51
N LYS A 73 2.32 -7.62 -3.85
CA LYS A 73 0.90 -7.94 -3.65
C LYS A 73 0.03 -7.03 -4.49
N LYS A 74 -1.11 -7.57 -4.95
CA LYS A 74 -2.12 -6.78 -5.66
C LYS A 74 -2.72 -5.78 -4.68
N ILE A 75 -2.74 -4.52 -5.09
CA ILE A 75 -3.30 -3.42 -4.30
C ILE A 75 -4.81 -3.34 -4.56
N CYS A 76 -5.58 -3.17 -3.48
CA CYS A 76 -7.00 -2.89 -3.55
C CYS A 76 -7.25 -1.38 -3.56
N LEU A 77 -7.65 -0.85 -4.72
CA LEU A 77 -8.19 0.50 -4.92
C LEU A 77 -9.52 0.42 -5.71
N SER A 78 -10.34 1.47 -5.67
CA SER A 78 -11.58 1.58 -6.47
C SER A 78 -11.34 1.54 -8.00
N ILE A 79 -10.09 1.69 -8.43
CA ILE A 79 -9.68 1.58 -9.84
C ILE A 79 -9.02 0.23 -10.18
N SER A 80 -8.93 -0.69 -9.21
CA SER A 80 -8.21 -1.96 -9.34
C SER A 80 -9.14 -3.16 -9.53
N GLY A 81 -8.56 -4.30 -9.91
CA GLY A 81 -9.17 -5.63 -10.00
C GLY A 81 -10.09 -6.07 -8.85
N TYR A 82 -9.94 -5.49 -7.66
CA TYR A 82 -10.76 -5.82 -6.48
C TYR A 82 -12.15 -5.17 -6.48
N HIS A 83 -12.35 -4.10 -7.25
CA HIS A 83 -13.61 -3.36 -7.36
C HIS A 83 -14.04 -3.25 -8.85
N PRO A 84 -14.38 -4.37 -9.51
CA PRO A 84 -14.85 -4.33 -10.89
C PRO A 84 -16.14 -3.51 -11.08
N GLU A 85 -16.92 -3.29 -10.01
CA GLU A 85 -18.15 -2.51 -9.99
C GLU A 85 -17.94 -1.00 -10.16
N THR A 86 -16.81 -0.46 -9.71
CA THR A 86 -16.49 0.98 -9.81
C THR A 86 -15.72 1.33 -11.06
N TRP A 87 -15.01 0.34 -11.62
CA TRP A 87 -14.22 0.49 -12.84
C TRP A 87 -15.07 1.03 -14.00
N GLN A 88 -14.52 2.01 -14.72
CA GLN A 88 -15.10 2.48 -15.97
C GLN A 88 -14.16 2.13 -17.11
N PRO A 89 -14.63 1.46 -18.18
CA PRO A 89 -13.79 1.15 -19.35
C PRO A 89 -13.23 2.37 -20.10
N SER A 90 -13.70 3.57 -19.77
CA SER A 90 -13.14 4.84 -20.24
C SER A 90 -11.88 5.27 -19.49
N TRP A 91 -11.60 4.69 -18.32
CA TRP A 91 -10.37 4.93 -17.57
C TRP A 91 -9.20 4.17 -18.21
N SER A 92 -8.04 4.82 -18.27
CA SER A 92 -6.82 4.28 -18.88
C SER A 92 -5.76 3.94 -17.83
N ILE A 93 -4.63 3.37 -18.28
CA ILE A 93 -3.43 3.18 -17.46
C ILE A 93 -2.97 4.52 -16.85
N ARG A 94 -3.01 5.63 -17.61
CA ARG A 94 -2.75 6.98 -17.08
C ARG A 94 -3.65 7.27 -15.87
N THR A 95 -4.95 7.07 -16.02
CA THR A 95 -5.92 7.33 -14.95
C THR A 95 -5.62 6.49 -13.71
N ALA A 96 -5.28 5.21 -13.90
CA ALA A 96 -4.91 4.31 -12.80
C ALA A 96 -3.64 4.77 -12.05
N LEU A 97 -2.64 5.28 -12.77
CA LEU A 97 -1.41 5.82 -12.16
C LEU A 97 -1.66 7.11 -11.38
N LEU A 98 -2.42 8.04 -11.94
CA LEU A 98 -2.80 9.28 -11.26
C LEU A 98 -3.62 8.98 -9.99
N ALA A 99 -4.55 8.03 -10.07
CA ALA A 99 -5.31 7.58 -8.89
C ALA A 99 -4.39 6.97 -7.83
N LEU A 100 -3.43 6.11 -8.22
CA LEU A 100 -2.46 5.55 -7.28
C LEU A 100 -1.67 6.65 -6.56
N ILE A 101 -1.19 7.66 -7.28
CA ILE A 101 -0.47 8.81 -6.71
C ILE A 101 -1.38 9.55 -5.71
N ALA A 102 -2.61 9.88 -6.11
CA ALA A 102 -3.56 10.60 -5.26
C ALA A 102 -3.96 9.81 -4.00
N PHE A 103 -4.10 8.49 -4.09
CA PHE A 103 -4.47 7.64 -2.95
C PHE A 103 -3.28 7.23 -2.07
N MET A 104 -2.03 7.44 -2.49
CA MET A 104 -0.85 7.05 -1.72
C MET A 104 -0.85 7.63 -0.28
N PRO A 105 -1.22 8.90 -0.04
CA PRO A 105 -1.25 9.51 1.30
C PRO A 105 -2.51 9.18 2.11
N SER A 106 -3.51 8.54 1.51
CA SER A 106 -4.75 8.17 2.21
C SER A 106 -4.47 7.14 3.33
N LYS A 107 -5.44 6.83 4.20
CA LYS A 107 -5.30 5.81 5.25
C LYS A 107 -5.61 4.40 4.74
N GLY A 108 -4.94 3.38 5.29
CA GLY A 108 -4.94 2.02 4.72
C GLY A 108 -6.22 1.30 5.06
N ALA A 109 -6.78 1.65 6.22
CA ALA A 109 -8.03 1.17 6.77
C ALA A 109 -8.15 -0.36 6.74
N GLY A 110 -7.03 -1.08 6.85
CA GLY A 110 -6.99 -2.54 6.82
C GLY A 110 -7.37 -3.17 5.46
N THR A 111 -7.38 -2.39 4.38
CA THR A 111 -7.62 -2.93 3.02
C THR A 111 -6.53 -3.94 2.64
N ILE A 112 -6.87 -4.88 1.75
CA ILE A 112 -5.96 -5.96 1.33
C ILE A 112 -4.66 -5.35 0.78
N GLY A 113 -3.54 -5.70 1.42
CA GLY A 113 -2.22 -5.25 1.02
C GLY A 113 -1.84 -3.86 1.54
N SER A 114 -2.63 -3.23 2.42
CA SER A 114 -2.24 -2.00 3.10
C SER A 114 -1.27 -2.25 4.26
N LEU A 115 -0.42 -1.25 4.54
CA LEU A 115 0.53 -1.19 5.65
C LEU A 115 0.37 0.14 6.40
N ASP A 116 0.54 0.09 7.72
CA ASP A 116 0.33 1.24 8.62
C ASP A 116 1.65 1.71 9.26
N TYR A 117 2.67 1.95 8.44
CA TYR A 117 3.94 2.52 8.91
C TYR A 117 3.74 3.99 9.31
N THR A 118 4.59 4.49 10.21
CA THR A 118 4.53 5.90 10.60
C THR A 118 4.98 6.81 9.45
N PRO A 119 4.58 8.10 9.45
CA PRO A 119 5.07 9.07 8.47
C PRO A 119 6.61 9.14 8.41
N GLU A 120 7.29 9.03 9.55
CA GLU A 120 8.75 9.08 9.63
C GLU A 120 9.40 7.86 8.95
N GLU A 121 8.84 6.67 9.18
CA GLU A 121 9.29 5.43 8.53
C GLU A 121 9.08 5.50 7.01
N ARG A 122 7.94 6.03 6.56
CA ARG A 122 7.62 6.23 5.14
C ARG A 122 8.59 7.22 4.49
N GLN A 123 8.96 8.32 5.16
CA GLN A 123 9.98 9.24 4.66
C GLN A 123 11.37 8.60 4.56
N ILE A 124 11.71 7.69 5.48
CA ILE A 124 12.97 6.92 5.38
C ILE A 124 12.92 6.02 4.14
N LEU A 125 11.80 5.35 3.88
CA LEU A 125 11.62 4.53 2.68
C LEU A 125 11.63 5.37 1.39
N ALA A 126 11.03 6.56 1.40
CA ALA A 126 11.08 7.51 0.29
C ALA A 126 12.53 7.84 -0.10
N ARG A 127 13.40 8.16 0.87
CA ARG A 127 14.84 8.41 0.59
C ARG A 127 15.56 7.17 0.04
N LYS A 128 15.27 5.99 0.60
CA LYS A 128 15.87 4.72 0.15
C LYS A 128 15.45 4.33 -1.26
N SER A 129 14.25 4.72 -1.68
CA SER A 129 13.71 4.39 -3.00
C SER A 129 14.52 4.98 -4.17
N ILE A 130 15.25 6.07 -3.95
CA ILE A 130 16.07 6.75 -4.97
C ILE A 130 17.16 5.83 -5.53
N SER A 131 17.77 5.01 -4.67
CA SER A 131 18.81 4.04 -5.05
C SER A 131 18.25 2.64 -5.28
N TRP A 132 16.93 2.47 -5.29
CA TRP A 132 16.32 1.16 -5.52
C TRP A 132 16.36 0.81 -7.00
N GLU A 133 16.67 -0.46 -7.30
CA GLU A 133 16.79 -0.95 -8.66
C GLU A 133 15.80 -2.08 -8.93
N CYS A 134 15.12 -1.98 -10.07
CA CYS A 134 14.29 -3.05 -10.60
C CYS A 134 15.18 -4.06 -11.33
N PRO A 135 15.04 -5.37 -11.06
CA PRO A 135 15.78 -6.41 -11.80
C PRO A 135 15.59 -6.35 -13.32
N THR A 136 14.43 -5.88 -13.78
CA THR A 136 14.09 -5.79 -15.20
C THR A 136 14.40 -4.42 -15.79
N CYS A 137 14.15 -3.33 -15.04
CA CYS A 137 14.19 -1.97 -15.58
C CYS A 137 15.44 -1.17 -15.21
N GLY A 138 16.26 -1.65 -14.27
CA GLY A 138 17.39 -0.92 -13.68
C GLY A 138 16.94 0.14 -12.68
N ASN A 139 17.72 1.22 -12.55
CA ASN A 139 17.43 2.31 -11.64
C ASN A 139 16.10 2.99 -11.96
N VAL A 140 15.25 3.14 -10.95
CA VAL A 140 13.88 3.64 -11.12
C VAL A 140 13.81 5.17 -11.14
N ALA A 141 14.73 5.86 -10.48
CA ALA A 141 14.76 7.32 -10.44
C ALA A 141 15.08 7.91 -11.82
N ASP A 142 15.86 7.20 -12.62
CA ASP A 142 16.22 7.58 -13.99
C ASP A 142 15.05 7.46 -14.98
N LYS A 143 13.92 6.87 -14.58
CA LYS A 143 12.75 6.69 -15.46
C LYS A 143 11.85 7.91 -15.56
N LEU A 144 11.97 8.87 -14.65
CA LEU A 144 11.13 10.07 -14.63
C LEU A 144 11.90 11.31 -15.05
N LEU A 145 11.16 12.29 -15.59
CA LEU A 145 11.73 13.62 -15.79
C LEU A 145 12.03 14.25 -14.43
N LYS A 146 13.06 15.11 -14.39
CA LYS A 146 13.37 15.92 -13.21
C LYS A 146 12.21 16.87 -12.95
N ALA A 147 11.73 16.89 -11.70
CA ALA A 147 10.64 17.78 -11.30
C ALA A 147 11.01 19.25 -11.52
N LYS A 148 10.13 20.00 -12.17
CA LYS A 148 10.14 21.47 -12.16
C LYS A 148 9.34 21.96 -10.96
N ALA A 149 9.45 23.26 -10.65
CA ALA A 149 8.71 23.86 -9.55
C ALA A 149 7.19 23.73 -9.79
N SER A 150 6.58 22.80 -9.04
CA SER A 150 5.15 22.46 -8.98
C SER A 150 4.56 21.67 -10.16
N PRO A 151 4.31 20.35 -10.00
CA PRO A 151 3.44 19.61 -10.90
C PRO A 151 2.00 20.10 -10.74
N THR A 152 1.36 20.53 -11.82
CA THR A 152 -0.03 21.01 -11.81
C THR A 152 -0.90 20.00 -12.55
N LEU A 153 -1.73 19.25 -11.80
CA LEU A 153 -2.80 18.42 -12.36
C LEU A 153 -3.70 19.29 -13.24
N THR A 154 -4.15 18.77 -14.38
CA THR A 154 -5.15 19.49 -15.17
C THR A 154 -6.51 19.49 -14.46
N VAL A 155 -7.40 20.39 -14.88
CA VAL A 155 -8.78 20.46 -14.33
C VAL A 155 -9.52 19.15 -14.59
N GLU A 156 -9.32 18.57 -15.78
CA GLU A 156 -9.90 17.29 -16.17
C GLU A 156 -9.37 16.13 -15.31
N GLU A 157 -8.06 16.10 -15.05
CA GLU A 157 -7.44 15.10 -14.19
C GLU A 157 -7.96 15.21 -12.76
N SER A 158 -8.07 16.42 -12.23
CA SER A 158 -8.62 16.67 -10.89
C SER A 158 -10.08 16.22 -10.77
N SER A 159 -10.92 16.55 -11.76
CA SER A 159 -12.33 16.14 -11.80
C SER A 159 -12.50 14.62 -11.92
N MET A 160 -11.63 13.95 -12.69
CA MET A 160 -11.63 12.50 -12.78
C MET A 160 -11.23 11.84 -11.46
N LEU A 161 -10.20 12.35 -10.78
CA LEU A 161 -9.77 11.83 -9.47
C LEU A 161 -10.87 11.98 -8.41
N GLU A 162 -11.57 13.11 -8.39
CA GLU A 162 -12.73 13.31 -7.52
C GLU A 162 -13.82 12.27 -7.79
N THR A 163 -14.12 12.00 -9.06
CA THR A 163 -15.10 10.97 -9.44
C THR A 163 -14.67 9.57 -8.96
N ILE A 164 -13.37 9.26 -8.99
CA ILE A 164 -12.84 7.97 -8.52
C ILE A 164 -12.94 7.86 -6.99
N ALA A 165 -12.68 8.96 -6.27
CA ALA A 165 -12.82 9.02 -4.82
C ALA A 165 -14.28 8.84 -4.37
N LEU A 166 -15.21 9.58 -4.97
CA LEU A 166 -16.65 9.47 -4.70
C LEU A 166 -17.16 8.05 -4.92
N LYS A 167 -16.75 7.40 -6.02
CA LYS A 167 -17.08 6.00 -6.29
C LYS A 167 -16.52 5.03 -5.25
N ALA A 168 -15.33 5.30 -4.71
CA ALA A 168 -14.77 4.48 -3.64
C ALA A 168 -15.62 4.57 -2.36
N GLU A 169 -16.09 5.77 -2.02
CA GLU A 169 -16.94 5.99 -0.85
C GLU A 169 -18.33 5.35 -0.99
N GLU A 170 -18.96 5.48 -2.15
CA GLU A 170 -20.25 4.83 -2.45
C GLU A 170 -20.19 3.30 -2.31
N ASP A 171 -19.09 2.71 -2.77
CA ASP A 171 -18.84 1.27 -2.68
C ASP A 171 -18.70 0.78 -1.23
N VAL A 172 -17.96 1.55 -0.41
CA VAL A 172 -17.81 1.27 1.02
C VAL A 172 -19.18 1.33 1.70
N ASN A 173 -19.94 2.41 1.47
CA ASN A 173 -21.26 2.58 2.06
C ASN A 173 -22.24 1.46 1.64
N ARG A 174 -22.19 1.02 0.37
CA ARG A 174 -22.99 -0.12 -0.11
C ARG A 174 -22.62 -1.43 0.60
N LYS A 175 -21.33 -1.67 0.84
CA LYS A 175 -20.84 -2.88 1.53
C LYS A 175 -21.23 -2.86 3.01
N GLU A 176 -21.17 -1.70 3.67
CA GLU A 176 -21.65 -1.52 5.05
C GLU A 176 -23.16 -1.77 5.16
N ALA A 177 -23.96 -1.18 4.27
CA ALA A 177 -25.41 -1.39 4.24
C ALA A 177 -25.77 -2.88 4.08
N LYS A 178 -25.07 -3.60 3.19
CA LYS A 178 -25.29 -5.04 2.97
C LYS A 178 -24.87 -5.92 4.16
N SER A 179 -23.84 -5.52 4.91
CA SER A 179 -23.41 -6.27 6.10
C SER A 179 -24.39 -6.18 7.27
N THR A 180 -25.36 -5.26 7.19
CA THR A 180 -26.39 -5.05 8.21
C THR A 180 -27.67 -5.87 7.92
N GLU A 181 -27.77 -6.53 6.76
CA GLU A 181 -28.92 -7.31 6.31
C GLU A 181 -28.51 -8.75 5.91
N GLU A 182 -28.40 -9.68 6.88
CA GLU A 182 -28.43 -11.13 6.61
C GLU A 182 -29.43 -11.87 7.53
N PRO A 183 -29.97 -13.03 7.10
CA PRO A 183 -31.39 -13.38 7.27
C PRO A 183 -31.73 -14.13 8.57
N GLU A 184 -32.91 -13.85 9.12
CA GLU A 184 -33.55 -14.63 10.18
C GLU A 184 -33.79 -16.09 9.73
N GLY A 185 -33.23 -17.06 10.47
CA GLY A 185 -33.66 -18.45 10.33
C GLY A 185 -32.81 -19.51 11.03
N LEU A 186 -32.86 -19.59 12.37
CA LEU A 186 -33.29 -20.81 13.09
C LEU A 186 -33.40 -20.54 14.60
N ARG A 187 -34.57 -20.87 15.16
CA ARG A 187 -34.90 -20.78 16.58
C ARG A 187 -34.31 -21.97 17.34
N ASP A 188 -33.83 -21.76 18.56
CA ASP A 188 -34.40 -22.44 19.74
C ASP A 188 -33.97 -21.82 21.07
N ASN A 189 -34.88 -21.98 22.03
CA ASN A 189 -35.11 -21.13 23.21
C ASN A 189 -34.24 -21.47 24.44
N ALA A 190 -33.94 -20.45 25.25
CA ALA A 190 -33.96 -20.58 26.72
C ALA A 190 -34.10 -19.21 27.44
N ASN A 191 -35.33 -18.93 27.88
CA ASN A 191 -35.76 -18.29 29.12
C ASN A 191 -35.05 -17.03 29.68
N LYS A 192 -35.72 -15.89 29.46
CA LYS A 192 -36.23 -14.90 30.44
C LYS A 192 -35.53 -14.81 31.82
N VAL A 193 -34.82 -13.70 32.04
CA VAL A 193 -35.05 -12.83 33.22
C VAL A 193 -34.91 -11.36 32.79
N GLU A 194 -35.90 -10.59 33.21
CA GLU A 194 -36.19 -9.18 32.92
C GLU A 194 -35.55 -8.27 33.98
N MET A 195 -35.00 -7.11 33.61
CA MET A 195 -35.17 -5.88 34.39
C MET A 195 -34.91 -4.60 33.58
N GLN A 196 -35.70 -3.58 33.88
CA GLN A 196 -36.07 -2.43 33.07
C GLN A 196 -35.11 -1.22 33.15
N ALA A 197 -35.24 -0.36 32.14
CA ALA A 197 -34.55 0.92 31.91
C ALA A 197 -34.94 2.04 32.90
N THR A 198 -34.11 3.04 33.21
CA THR A 198 -33.89 4.31 32.47
C THR A 198 -33.07 5.28 33.40
N PRO A 199 -32.86 6.59 33.10
CA PRO A 199 -31.62 7.18 32.58
C PRO A 199 -30.91 8.18 33.55
N PHE A 200 -29.63 8.52 33.33
CA PHE A 200 -28.92 9.50 34.16
C PHE A 200 -28.47 10.73 33.37
N THR A 201 -28.78 11.91 33.93
CA THR A 201 -28.57 13.27 33.41
C THR A 201 -27.21 13.85 33.82
N LEU A 202 -26.65 14.73 33.00
CA LEU A 202 -25.46 15.56 33.26
C LEU A 202 -25.59 16.49 34.48
N PRO A 203 -24.48 16.83 35.17
CA PRO A 203 -24.43 18.02 36.02
C PRO A 203 -23.41 19.08 35.56
N GLN A 204 -23.83 20.35 35.64
CA GLN A 204 -22.97 21.55 35.75
C GLN A 204 -22.66 21.84 37.23
N ASN A 205 -21.56 22.56 37.53
CA ASN A 205 -21.57 23.76 38.39
C ASN A 205 -20.18 24.40 38.60
N ASP A 206 -20.25 25.68 39.01
CA ASP A 206 -19.29 26.79 38.90
C ASP A 206 -18.14 26.90 39.95
N ALA A 207 -17.32 27.93 39.69
CA ALA A 207 -16.04 28.40 40.24
C ALA A 207 -15.93 28.76 41.74
N ASN A 208 -14.71 28.66 42.31
CA ASN A 208 -13.89 29.84 42.75
C ASN A 208 -12.51 29.52 43.40
N ASN A 209 -11.48 30.24 42.90
CA ASN A 209 -10.34 30.96 43.54
C ASN A 209 -9.23 30.26 44.40
N GLY A 210 -7.95 30.62 44.12
CA GLY A 210 -6.89 30.80 45.14
C GLY A 210 -5.52 30.08 44.99
N GLN A 211 -4.51 30.81 44.48
CA GLN A 211 -3.02 30.63 44.43
C GLN A 211 -2.29 29.57 45.31
N ASN A 212 -1.35 28.78 44.73
CA ASN A 212 0.12 28.88 44.97
C ASN A 212 1.00 27.81 44.25
N SER A 213 2.25 28.19 44.05
CA SER A 213 3.41 27.63 43.32
C SER A 213 3.84 26.17 43.57
N SER A 214 4.26 25.46 42.51
CA SER A 214 5.61 24.83 42.36
C SER A 214 5.81 24.21 40.97
N LEU A 215 6.89 24.61 40.30
CA LEU A 215 7.34 24.11 39.00
C LEU A 215 7.86 22.67 39.13
N ARG A 216 7.20 21.70 38.48
CA ARG A 216 7.70 20.33 38.34
C ARG A 216 8.32 20.17 36.94
N GLN A 217 9.62 20.35 36.88
CA GLN A 217 10.45 20.15 35.69
C GLN A 217 10.40 18.68 35.29
N ARG A 218 9.79 18.36 34.14
CA ARG A 218 9.88 17.02 33.54
C ARG A 218 11.23 16.92 32.83
N ASN A 219 12.11 16.05 33.32
CA ASN A 219 13.34 15.68 32.63
C ASN A 219 13.00 15.04 31.27
N ILE A 220 13.48 15.65 30.20
CA ILE A 220 13.42 15.13 28.83
C ILE A 220 14.68 14.25 28.66
N PRO A 221 14.57 12.93 28.38
CA PRO A 221 15.74 12.12 28.07
C PRO A 221 16.34 12.55 26.73
N ASN A 222 17.68 12.53 26.64
CA ASN A 222 18.44 12.95 25.47
C ASN A 222 18.08 12.10 24.23
N ILE A 223 17.50 12.74 23.22
CA ILE A 223 16.94 12.14 22.00
C ILE A 223 17.99 11.35 21.18
N THR A 224 19.27 11.67 21.34
CA THR A 224 20.37 11.04 20.58
C THR A 224 20.65 9.60 20.99
N LEU A 225 20.51 9.25 22.27
CA LEU A 225 20.74 7.88 22.76
C LEU A 225 19.57 6.96 22.39
N VAL A 226 18.34 7.47 22.51
CA VAL A 226 17.12 6.73 22.14
C VAL A 226 17.09 6.41 20.64
N GLN A 227 17.56 7.33 19.79
CA GLN A 227 17.64 7.11 18.34
C GLN A 227 18.70 6.07 17.94
N GLN A 228 19.81 5.98 18.67
CA GLN A 228 20.84 4.96 18.42
C GLN A 228 20.38 3.56 18.87
N ASP A 229 19.70 3.45 20.01
CA ASP A 229 19.23 2.15 20.49
C ASP A 229 18.15 1.54 19.57
N ILE A 230 17.22 2.36 19.07
CA ILE A 230 16.16 1.89 18.15
C ILE A 230 16.75 1.46 16.79
N THR A 231 17.74 2.19 16.27
CA THR A 231 18.37 1.85 14.98
C THR A 231 19.18 0.57 15.05
N ASN A 232 19.85 0.31 16.18
CA ASN A 232 20.58 -0.93 16.41
C ASN A 232 19.63 -2.13 16.54
N ASP A 233 18.51 -1.98 17.25
CA ASP A 233 17.52 -3.05 17.45
C ASP A 233 16.82 -3.45 16.12
N ILE A 234 16.53 -2.48 15.25
CA ILE A 234 15.99 -2.74 13.92
C ILE A 234 17.02 -3.44 13.01
N LEU A 235 18.29 -3.05 13.08
CA LEU A 235 19.35 -3.69 12.32
C LEU A 235 19.57 -5.14 12.77
N GLU A 236 19.58 -5.39 14.08
CA GLU A 236 19.71 -6.74 14.64
C GLU A 236 18.51 -7.63 14.24
N THR A 237 17.27 -7.13 14.38
CA THR A 237 16.08 -7.92 14.00
C THR A 237 15.99 -8.19 12.49
N SER A 238 16.55 -7.32 11.65
CA SER A 238 16.64 -7.54 10.20
C SER A 238 17.71 -8.58 9.84
N ASN A 239 18.87 -8.52 10.50
CA ASN A 239 19.97 -9.46 10.30
C ASN A 239 19.60 -10.87 10.77
N GLU A 240 18.91 -10.99 11.91
CA GLU A 240 18.44 -12.27 12.44
C GLU A 240 17.28 -12.87 11.61
N ARG A 241 16.49 -12.06 10.90
CA ARG A 241 15.56 -12.57 9.89
C ARG A 241 16.31 -13.11 8.67
N ASN A 242 17.24 -12.34 8.12
CA ASN A 242 18.04 -12.76 6.97
C ASN A 242 18.83 -14.06 7.23
N LYS A 243 19.43 -14.22 8.42
CA LYS A 243 20.12 -15.46 8.81
C LYS A 243 19.18 -16.68 8.85
N ARG A 244 17.97 -16.51 9.37
CA ARG A 244 16.94 -17.57 9.39
C ARG A 244 16.50 -17.93 7.97
N ASP A 245 16.32 -16.95 7.11
CA ASP A 245 15.92 -17.18 5.72
C ASP A 245 17.01 -17.93 4.95
N ILE A 246 18.28 -17.51 5.09
CA ILE A 246 19.44 -18.22 4.51
C ILE A 246 19.53 -19.66 5.02
N PHE A 247 19.32 -19.89 6.32
CA PHE A 247 19.33 -21.23 6.90
C PHE A 247 18.26 -22.13 6.26
N TRP A 248 17.02 -21.66 6.15
CA TRP A 248 15.93 -22.43 5.53
C TRP A 248 16.15 -22.68 4.04
N ILE A 249 16.72 -21.71 3.32
CA ILE A 249 17.12 -21.86 1.91
C ILE A 249 18.14 -22.99 1.77
N VAL A 250 19.19 -23.03 2.61
CA VAL A 250 20.20 -24.10 2.58
C VAL A 250 19.58 -25.46 2.88
N VAL A 251 18.68 -25.54 3.88
CA VAL A 251 17.97 -26.79 4.22
C VAL A 251 17.15 -27.30 3.04
N ILE A 252 16.41 -26.41 2.35
CA ILE A 252 15.62 -26.77 1.17
C ILE A 252 16.53 -27.32 0.06
N TYR A 253 17.65 -26.66 -0.23
CA TYR A 253 18.58 -27.14 -1.25
C TYR A 253 19.19 -28.51 -0.93
N VAL A 254 19.51 -28.78 0.35
CA VAL A 254 20.00 -30.09 0.79
C VAL A 254 18.93 -31.17 0.60
N ILE A 255 17.68 -30.88 0.95
CA ILE A 255 16.55 -31.83 0.76
C ILE A 255 16.34 -32.12 -0.73
N VAL A 256 16.30 -31.09 -1.57
CA VAL A 256 16.15 -31.25 -3.02
C VAL A 256 17.31 -32.07 -3.61
N PHE A 257 18.54 -31.80 -3.16
CA PHE A 257 19.72 -32.55 -3.58
C PHE A 257 19.64 -34.04 -3.20
N LEU A 258 19.21 -34.36 -1.98
CA LEU A 258 19.02 -35.74 -1.54
C LEU A 258 17.93 -36.45 -2.35
N ILE A 259 16.81 -35.76 -2.63
CA ILE A 259 15.73 -36.30 -3.48
C ILE A 259 16.26 -36.57 -4.89
N MET A 260 17.05 -35.66 -5.48
CA MET A 260 17.66 -35.84 -6.78
C MET A 260 18.60 -37.05 -6.81
N ILE A 261 19.42 -37.25 -5.78
CA ILE A 261 20.28 -38.44 -5.66
C ILE A 261 19.43 -39.72 -5.61
N LEU A 262 18.34 -39.72 -4.85
CA LEU A 262 17.45 -40.88 -4.75
C LEU A 262 16.77 -41.20 -6.09
N ILE A 263 16.38 -40.17 -6.86
CA ILE A 263 15.82 -40.32 -8.21
C ILE A 263 16.88 -40.87 -9.17
N ILE A 264 18.09 -40.30 -9.18
CA ILE A 264 19.20 -40.77 -10.03
C ILE A 264 19.54 -42.22 -9.70
N ARG A 265 19.65 -42.57 -8.41
CA ARG A 265 19.91 -43.96 -8.00
C ARG A 265 18.80 -44.91 -8.46
N ARG A 266 17.55 -44.47 -8.42
CA ARG A 266 16.40 -45.27 -8.87
C ARG A 266 16.34 -45.44 -10.39
N VAL A 267 16.84 -44.48 -11.15
CA VAL A 267 16.79 -44.48 -12.63
C VAL A 267 18.00 -45.17 -13.26
N PHE A 268 19.18 -45.06 -12.64
CA PHE A 268 20.44 -45.53 -13.25
C PHE A 268 21.04 -46.80 -12.63
N PHE A 269 20.53 -47.27 -11.48
CA PHE A 269 21.01 -48.50 -10.82
C PHE A 269 19.92 -49.57 -10.70
N PHE A 270 19.12 -49.76 -11.75
CA PHE A 270 18.29 -50.95 -11.98
C PHE A 270 18.80 -51.72 -13.20
#